data_AF-A0A349GMI1-F1
#
_entry.id   AF-A0A349GMI1-F1
#
_cell.length_a   1.000
_cell.length_b   1.000
_cell.length_c   1.000
_cell.angle_alpha   90.00
_cell.angle_beta   90.00
_cell.angle_gamma   90.00
#
_symmetry.space_group_name_H-M   'P 1'
#
loop_
_entity.id
_entity.type
_entity.pdbx_description
1 polymer ?
#
loop_
_entity_poly.entity_id
_entity_poly.type
_entity_poly.pdbx_seq_one_letter_code
_entity_poly.pdbx_strand_id
1 'polypeptide(L)'
;MFNGLNKTVIGASHIAAGTVCQDWSAVRIKDNYSIAIVADGHGSKKHFRSDIGSKAAVHAVCDTIENLCANMQLFESAFIKNPPDVIKKIQKRIILCWN
;
A
#
# COMPACT_ATOMS: atom_id res chain seq x y z
N MET A 1 1.74 -19.73 11.80
CA MET A 1 2.72 -18.90 11.07
C MET A 1 2.06 -18.46 9.78
N PHE A 2 2.06 -17.16 9.48
CA PHE A 2 1.47 -16.65 8.24
C PHE A 2 2.42 -16.88 7.07
N ASN A 3 1.86 -17.08 5.87
CA ASN A 3 2.59 -17.14 4.61
C ASN A 3 2.01 -16.09 3.66
N GLY A 4 2.84 -15.53 2.79
CA GLY A 4 2.43 -14.45 1.91
C GLY A 4 3.35 -14.31 0.70
N LEU A 5 2.77 -13.92 -0.42
CA LEU A 5 3.48 -13.68 -1.68
C LEU A 5 2.87 -12.48 -2.39
N ASN A 6 3.69 -11.75 -3.14
CA ASN A 6 3.22 -10.70 -4.03
C ASN A 6 4.00 -10.75 -5.35
N LYS A 7 3.37 -10.26 -6.41
CA LYS A 7 4.00 -10.10 -7.72
C LYS A 7 3.39 -8.87 -8.39
N THR A 8 4.24 -7.94 -8.78
CA THR A 8 3.86 -6.81 -9.63
C THR A 8 4.18 -7.17 -11.08
N VAL A 9 3.19 -7.04 -11.96
CA VAL A 9 3.30 -7.44 -13.37
C VAL A 9 2.70 -6.35 -14.25
N ILE A 10 3.37 -6.06 -15.36
CA ILE A 10 2.86 -5.14 -16.39
C ILE A 10 1.76 -5.81 -17.22
N GLY A 11 0.66 -5.09 -17.45
CA GLY A 11 -0.43 -5.55 -18.32
C GLY A 11 -0.07 -5.48 -19.81
N ALA A 12 -0.67 -6.35 -20.63
CA ALA A 12 -0.43 -6.40 -22.08
C ALA A 12 -0.74 -5.08 -22.80
N SER A 13 -1.77 -4.35 -22.35
CA SER A 13 -2.12 -3.03 -22.89
C SER A 13 -1.02 -1.99 -22.66
N HIS A 14 -0.35 -2.03 -21.51
CA HIS A 14 0.76 -1.12 -21.21
C HIS A 14 1.99 -1.44 -22.07
N ILE A 15 2.28 -2.74 -22.26
CA ILE A 15 3.31 -3.19 -23.20
C ILE A 15 3.01 -2.67 -24.61
N ALA A 16 1.79 -2.86 -25.09
CA ALA A 16 1.37 -2.41 -26.42
C ALA A 16 1.44 -0.88 -26.58
N ALA A 17 1.17 -0.13 -25.51
CA ALA A 17 1.23 1.33 -25.48
C ALA A 17 2.64 1.90 -25.22
N GLY A 18 3.64 1.05 -24.93
CA GLY A 18 4.97 1.48 -24.53
C GLY A 18 5.02 2.23 -23.19
N THR A 19 4.05 1.98 -22.29
CA THR A 19 3.99 2.57 -20.96
C THR A 19 4.58 1.64 -19.90
N VAL A 20 4.98 2.21 -18.76
CA VAL A 20 5.51 1.43 -17.62
C VAL A 20 4.39 0.70 -16.86
N CYS A 21 4.75 -0.27 -16.03
CA CYS A 21 3.84 -0.79 -15.01
C CYS A 21 3.58 0.34 -14.00
N GLN A 22 2.31 0.71 -13.83
CA GLN A 22 1.92 1.78 -12.91
C GLN A 22 1.38 1.23 -11.59
N ASP A 23 1.35 -0.10 -11.44
CA ASP A 23 0.90 -0.77 -10.24
C ASP A 23 2.08 -1.13 -9.35
N TRP A 24 1.83 -1.22 -8.05
CA TRP A 24 2.80 -1.77 -7.11
C TRP A 24 2.12 -2.66 -6.08
N SER A 25 2.85 -3.66 -5.61
CA SER A 25 2.37 -4.59 -4.59
C SER A 25 3.47 -4.89 -3.59
N ALA A 26 3.09 -5.19 -2.36
CA ALA A 26 3.99 -5.68 -1.33
C ALA A 26 3.27 -6.63 -0.38
N VAL A 27 4.03 -7.56 0.19
CA VAL A 27 3.62 -8.35 1.35
C VAL A 27 4.60 -8.14 2.49
N ARG A 28 4.10 -8.13 3.73
CA ARG A 28 4.92 -8.24 4.94
C ARG A 28 4.34 -9.33 5.83
N ILE A 29 5.21 -10.20 6.30
CA ILE A 29 4.89 -11.31 7.19
C ILE A 29 5.63 -11.03 8.50
N LYS A 30 4.89 -10.99 9.61
CA LYS A 30 5.41 -10.86 10.98
C LYS A 30 4.83 -11.99 11.83
N ASP A 31 5.28 -12.11 13.06
CA ASP A 31 4.89 -13.20 13.96
C ASP A 31 3.40 -13.17 14.32
N ASN A 32 2.86 -11.97 14.51
CA ASN A 32 1.50 -11.74 15.00
C ASN A 32 0.55 -11.11 13.97
N TYR A 33 1.05 -10.70 12.79
CA TYR A 33 0.20 -10.21 11.69
C TYR A 33 0.87 -10.38 10.33
N SER A 34 0.06 -10.28 9.28
CA SER A 34 0.53 -10.19 7.90
C SER A 34 -0.28 -9.16 7.14
N ILE A 35 0.36 -8.43 6.23
CA ILE A 35 -0.29 -7.42 5.39
C ILE A 35 0.04 -7.67 3.93
N ALA A 36 -0.97 -7.53 3.09
CA ALA A 36 -0.84 -7.49 1.64
C ALA A 36 -1.36 -6.12 1.17
N ILE A 37 -0.57 -5.44 0.35
CA ILE A 37 -0.85 -4.07 -0.08
C ILE A 37 -0.72 -4.03 -1.60
N VAL A 38 -1.68 -3.39 -2.25
CA VAL A 38 -1.70 -3.12 -3.69
C VAL A 38 -2.05 -1.66 -3.92
N ALA A 39 -1.43 -1.04 -4.91
CA ALA A 39 -1.77 0.28 -5.40
C ALA A 39 -1.81 0.27 -6.92
N ASP A 40 -2.90 0.77 -7.48
CA ASP A 40 -3.11 0.99 -8.92
C ASP A 40 -2.79 2.46 -9.22
N GLY A 41 -1.77 2.68 -10.04
CA GLY A 41 -1.36 4.00 -10.48
C GLY A 41 -2.11 4.42 -11.73
N HIS A 42 -2.51 5.69 -11.80
CA HIS A 42 -3.38 6.17 -12.87
C HIS A 42 -2.78 6.01 -14.29
N GLY A 43 -3.52 5.35 -15.17
CA GLY A 43 -3.11 4.95 -16.53
C GLY A 43 -2.87 6.05 -17.57
N SER A 44 -3.32 7.28 -17.33
CA SER A 44 -3.36 8.29 -18.39
C SER A 44 -2.04 9.05 -18.57
N LYS A 45 -1.78 9.50 -19.81
CA LYS A 45 -0.55 10.24 -20.21
C LYS A 45 -0.28 11.50 -19.36
N LYS A 46 -1.31 12.05 -18.70
CA LYS A 46 -1.18 13.22 -17.81
C LYS A 46 -0.50 12.87 -16.47
N HIS A 47 -0.45 11.60 -16.09
CA HIS A 47 0.12 11.13 -14.82
C HIS A 47 1.40 10.33 -15.08
N PHE A 48 2.43 11.03 -15.53
CA PHE A 48 3.73 10.47 -15.90
C PHE A 48 4.54 9.90 -14.71
N ARG A 49 4.06 10.05 -13.47
CA ARG A 49 4.67 9.53 -12.24
C ARG A 49 3.82 8.47 -11.55
N SER A 50 2.87 7.85 -12.23
CA SER A 50 1.96 6.90 -11.61
C SER A 50 2.66 5.65 -11.05
N ASP A 51 3.73 5.20 -11.69
CA ASP A 51 4.62 4.14 -11.20
C ASP A 51 5.35 4.52 -9.90
N ILE A 52 5.80 5.76 -9.81
CA ILE A 52 6.41 6.31 -8.58
C ILE A 52 5.34 6.46 -7.50
N GLY A 53 4.17 6.97 -7.86
CA GLY A 53 3.06 7.23 -6.94
C GLY A 53 2.48 5.95 -6.31
N SER A 54 2.26 4.90 -7.10
CA SER A 54 1.79 3.62 -6.58
C SER A 54 2.82 2.98 -5.65
N LYS A 55 4.10 2.99 -6.03
CA LYS A 55 5.19 2.51 -5.17
C LYS A 55 5.29 3.28 -3.86
N ALA A 56 5.22 4.61 -3.91
CA ALA A 56 5.25 5.48 -2.74
C ALA A 56 4.05 5.22 -1.82
N ALA A 57 2.85 5.04 -2.38
CA ALA A 57 1.65 4.72 -1.62
C ALA A 57 1.78 3.38 -0.88
N VAL A 58 2.27 2.33 -1.56
CA VAL A 58 2.49 1.02 -0.92
C VAL A 58 3.53 1.13 0.21
N HIS A 59 4.64 1.83 -0.01
CA HIS A 59 5.66 2.02 1.03
C HIS A 59 5.11 2.80 2.23
N ALA A 60 4.38 3.89 1.98
CA ALA A 60 3.76 4.67 3.05
C ALA A 60 2.79 3.82 3.87
N VAL A 61 1.97 2.96 3.24
CA VAL A 61 1.06 2.05 3.96
C VAL A 61 1.83 0.98 4.73
N CYS A 62 2.86 0.37 4.15
CA CYS A 62 3.73 -0.58 4.85
C CYS A 62 4.23 0.03 6.17
N ASP A 63 4.89 1.19 6.09
CA ASP A 63 5.48 1.86 7.25
C ASP A 63 4.40 2.28 8.25
N THR A 64 3.24 2.73 7.77
CA THR A 64 2.13 3.11 8.64
C THR A 64 1.61 1.93 9.44
N ILE A 65 1.38 0.79 8.79
CA ILE A 65 0.85 -0.40 9.47
C ILE A 65 1.90 -0.98 10.41
N GLU A 66 3.17 -1.03 10.02
CA GLU A 66 4.23 -1.48 10.93
C GLU A 66 4.32 -0.59 12.19
N ASN A 67 4.17 0.73 12.05
CA ASN A 67 4.13 1.64 13.20
C ASN A 67 2.87 1.46 14.06
N LEU A 68 1.69 1.25 13.45
CA LEU A 68 0.46 1.01 14.19
C LEU A 68 0.50 -0.32 14.95
N CYS A 69 1.01 -1.37 14.30
CA CYS A 69 1.12 -2.72 14.88
C CYS A 69 2.31 -2.88 15.83
N ALA A 70 3.18 -1.87 15.99
CA ALA A 70 4.23 -1.87 17.02
C ALA A 70 3.66 -2.06 18.43
N ASN A 71 2.41 -1.63 18.66
CA ASN A 71 1.59 -2.04 19.80
C ASN A 71 0.28 -2.64 19.30
N MET A 72 0.27 -3.97 19.15
CA MET A 72 -0.88 -4.70 18.58
C MET A 72 -2.15 -4.51 19.40
N GLN A 73 -2.07 -4.57 20.74
CA GLN A 73 -3.25 -4.43 21.59
C GLN A 73 -3.90 -3.05 21.44
N LEU A 74 -3.08 -1.99 21.34
CA LEU A 74 -3.56 -0.63 21.11
C LEU A 74 -4.21 -0.51 19.73
N PHE A 75 -3.58 -1.08 18.70
CA PHE A 75 -4.12 -1.10 17.35
C PHE A 75 -5.46 -1.82 17.28
N GLU A 76 -5.55 -3.05 17.79
CA GLU A 76 -6.78 -3.85 17.83
C GLU A 76 -7.90 -3.11 18.57
N SER A 77 -7.59 -2.55 19.75
CA SER A 77 -8.55 -1.77 20.54
C SER A 77 -9.07 -0.54 19.79
N ALA A 78 -8.17 0.19 19.10
CA ALA A 78 -8.54 1.35 18.30
C ALA A 78 -9.37 0.96 17.07
N PHE A 79 -8.99 -0.15 16.41
CA PHE A 79 -9.66 -0.65 15.22
C PHE A 79 -11.06 -1.19 15.55
N ILE A 80 -11.23 -1.92 16.64
CA ILE A 80 -12.55 -2.39 17.13
C ILE A 80 -13.45 -1.19 17.49
N LYS A 81 -12.89 -0.18 18.17
CA LYS A 81 -13.64 1.00 18.61
C LYS A 81 -14.13 1.88 17.46
N ASN A 82 -13.29 2.15 16.47
CA ASN A 82 -13.64 3.01 15.34
C ASN A 82 -12.77 2.72 14.10
N PRO A 83 -13.10 1.69 13.30
CA PRO A 83 -12.35 1.35 12.10
C PRO A 83 -12.23 2.51 11.09
N PRO A 84 -13.29 3.30 10.80
CA PRO A 84 -13.19 4.45 9.90
C PRO A 84 -12.12 5.48 10.28
N ASP A 85 -11.90 5.74 11.57
CA ASP A 85 -10.86 6.67 12.01
C ASP A 85 -9.46 6.12 11.76
N VAL A 86 -9.24 4.82 12.01
CA VAL A 86 -7.96 4.16 11.73
C VAL A 86 -7.67 4.16 10.23
N ILE A 87 -8.66 3.83 9.39
CA ILE A 87 -8.53 3.90 7.93
C ILE A 87 -8.20 5.33 7.48
N LYS A 88 -8.88 6.34 8.04
CA LYS A 88 -8.61 7.75 7.73
C LYS A 88 -7.20 8.18 8.13
N LYS A 89 -6.65 7.66 9.22
CA LYS A 89 -5.25 7.89 9.62
C LYS A 89 -4.28 7.29 8.59
N ILE A 90 -4.54 6.08 8.12
CA ILE A 90 -3.73 5.44 7.05
C ILE A 90 -3.78 6.28 5.78
N GLN A 91 -4.97 6.70 5.33
CA GLN A 91 -5.14 7.58 4.16
C GLN A 91 -4.36 8.89 4.30
N LYS A 92 -4.46 9.57 5.46
CA LYS A 92 -3.71 10.80 5.73
C LYS A 92 -2.19 10.58 5.67
N ARG A 93 -1.72 9.41 6.08
CA ARG A 93 -0.29 9.09 6.09
C ARG A 93 0.26 8.87 4.68
N ILE A 94 -0.53 8.28 3.77
CA ILE A 94 -0.19 8.22 2.33
C ILE A 94 0.06 9.62 1.77
N ILE A 95 -0.82 10.58 2.09
CA ILE A 95 -0.68 11.97 1.63
C ILE A 95 0.53 12.64 2.29
N LEU A 96 0.77 12.44 3.58
CA LEU A 96 1.91 13.03 4.30
C LEU A 96 3.26 12.55 3.77
N CYS A 97 3.35 11.28 3.37
CA CYS A 97 4.58 10.68 2.84
C CYS A 97 4.82 11.02 1.36
N TRP A 98 3.96 11.83 0.74
CA TRP A 98 4.09 12.30 -0.63
C TRP A 98 5.00 13.53 -0.68
N ASN A 99 6.32 13.32 -0.65
CA ASN A 99 7.35 14.34 -0.87
C ASN A 99 8.34 13.88 -1.95
#